data_AF-A0A498R2A1-F1
#
_entry.id   AF-A0A498R2A1-F1
#
_cell.length_a   1.000
_cell.length_b   1.000
_cell.length_c   1.000
_cell.angle_alpha   90.00
_cell.angle_beta   90.00
_cell.angle_gamma   90.00
#
_symmetry.space_group_name_H-M   'P 1'
#
loop_
_entity.id
_entity.type
_entity.pdbx_description
1 polymer ?
#
loop_
_entity_poly.entity_id
_entity_poly.type
_entity_poly.pdbx_seq_one_letter_code
_entity_poly.pdbx_strand_id
1 'polypeptide(L)'
;MKIALVGLGRTGKIVAEYLWQKKVLNMVLCRPESSKAHKDLGEILNCKDTGILVETSDHLERKLFQNQPDVLIDFSSSNFLKDNIHALAKSGTNVVTAVTGYEPAEVEKIRNFAEKGNIGVIMAPNITYGVNVLMLMAEIVAELMSDYDFEVLEEHHKHKQDRPSGTAKKIADKIRVKLMNNQEVPAQAVRAGGIIGKHKVLVCGEFDKIEISHESFSRVAFAQGAYKAAQFITGKTGFYEMTDIFEQERQERQKQVSASYDEKHAEELDLA
;
A
#
# COMPACT_ATOMS: atom_id res chain seq x y z
N MET A 1 10.39 -5.23 -15.29
CA MET A 1 10.36 -4.97 -13.84
C MET A 1 10.59 -6.27 -13.09
N LYS A 2 11.64 -6.32 -12.28
CA LYS A 2 12.01 -7.40 -11.37
C LYS A 2 11.63 -6.99 -9.95
N ILE A 3 10.88 -7.83 -9.25
CA ILE A 3 10.41 -7.56 -7.89
C ILE A 3 10.99 -8.60 -6.93
N ALA A 4 11.61 -8.09 -5.86
CA ALA A 4 11.89 -8.85 -4.66
C ALA A 4 10.73 -8.74 -3.67
N LEU A 5 10.45 -9.80 -2.92
CA LEU A 5 9.47 -9.80 -1.82
C LEU A 5 10.14 -10.24 -0.53
N VAL A 6 9.92 -9.52 0.56
CA VAL A 6 10.27 -9.97 1.91
C VAL A 6 9.03 -10.20 2.77
N GLY A 7 9.04 -11.31 3.52
CA GLY A 7 8.00 -11.64 4.49
C GLY A 7 6.89 -12.51 3.93
N LEU A 8 7.06 -13.83 4.03
CA LEU A 8 6.06 -14.82 3.61
C LEU A 8 4.99 -15.12 4.67
N GLY A 9 4.41 -14.08 5.28
CA GLY A 9 3.27 -14.20 6.20
C GLY A 9 1.97 -14.60 5.50
N ARG A 10 0.82 -14.44 6.18
CA ARG A 10 -0.50 -14.71 5.59
C ARG A 10 -0.75 -13.90 4.31
N THR A 11 -0.47 -12.59 4.35
CA THR A 11 -0.60 -11.71 3.18
C THR A 11 0.55 -11.91 2.20
N GLY A 12 1.78 -11.99 2.69
CA GLY A 12 2.96 -12.14 1.84
C GLY A 12 2.96 -13.36 0.94
N LYS A 13 2.42 -14.51 1.37
CA LYS A 13 2.24 -15.67 0.50
C LYS A 13 1.35 -15.36 -0.72
N ILE A 14 0.24 -14.66 -0.49
CA ILE A 14 -0.72 -14.31 -1.54
C ILE A 14 -0.10 -13.28 -2.50
N VAL A 15 0.69 -12.36 -1.97
CA VAL A 15 1.47 -11.40 -2.77
C VAL A 15 2.52 -12.13 -3.61
N ALA A 16 3.26 -13.08 -3.03
CA ALA A 16 4.26 -13.88 -3.73
C ALA A 16 3.63 -14.65 -4.90
N GLU A 17 2.52 -15.34 -4.65
CA GLU A 17 1.79 -16.09 -5.66
C GLU A 17 1.34 -15.19 -6.81
N TYR A 18 0.74 -14.04 -6.49
CA TYR A 18 0.28 -13.07 -7.49
C TYR A 18 1.43 -12.53 -8.35
N LEU A 19 2.55 -12.14 -7.74
CA LEU A 19 3.72 -11.61 -8.44
C LEU A 19 4.42 -12.69 -9.28
N TRP A 20 4.45 -13.93 -8.81
CA TRP A 20 4.98 -15.07 -9.54
C TRP A 20 4.12 -15.38 -10.78
N GLN A 21 2.80 -15.42 -10.64
CA GLN A 21 1.88 -15.59 -11.77
C GLN A 21 2.02 -14.46 -12.81
N LYS A 22 2.31 -13.24 -12.36
CA LYS A 22 2.63 -12.08 -13.23
C LYS A 22 4.03 -12.15 -13.85
N LYS A 23 4.85 -13.15 -13.50
CA LYS A 23 6.24 -13.33 -13.97
C LYS A 23 7.15 -12.13 -13.68
N VAL A 24 6.91 -11.45 -12.56
CA VAL A 24 7.71 -10.30 -12.12
C VAL A 24 8.49 -10.57 -10.83
N LEU A 25 8.14 -11.62 -10.08
CA LEU A 25 8.86 -12.03 -8.88
C LEU A 25 10.18 -12.73 -9.25
N ASN A 26 11.31 -12.15 -8.87
CA ASN A 26 12.64 -12.76 -9.12
C ASN A 26 13.39 -13.14 -7.84
N MET A 27 12.93 -12.70 -6.67
CA MET A 27 13.61 -12.93 -5.41
C MET A 27 12.62 -12.97 -4.25
N VAL A 28 12.79 -13.90 -3.32
CA VAL A 28 11.96 -13.97 -2.09
C VAL A 28 12.83 -14.12 -0.86
N LEU A 29 12.54 -13.31 0.15
CA LEU A 29 13.30 -13.19 1.38
C LEU A 29 12.46 -13.55 2.61
N CYS A 30 13.08 -14.26 3.55
CA CYS A 30 12.56 -14.50 4.89
C CYS A 30 13.59 -14.12 5.96
N ARG A 31 13.15 -14.03 7.23
CA ARG A 31 14.09 -13.85 8.35
C ARG A 31 15.07 -15.03 8.45
N PRO A 32 16.30 -14.84 8.99
CA PRO A 32 17.32 -15.89 9.07
C PRO A 32 16.84 -17.19 9.74
N GLU A 33 16.05 -17.09 10.80
CA GLU A 33 15.57 -18.23 11.60
C GLU A 33 14.26 -18.84 11.05
N SER A 34 13.91 -18.55 9.79
CA SER A 34 12.67 -19.06 9.21
C SER A 34 12.82 -20.51 8.75
N SER A 35 11.86 -21.36 9.12
CA SER A 35 11.72 -22.71 8.56
C SER A 35 11.41 -22.76 7.05
N LYS A 36 11.25 -21.59 6.42
CA LYS A 36 11.01 -21.43 4.97
C LYS A 36 12.29 -21.24 4.19
N ALA A 37 13.41 -20.96 4.84
CA ALA A 37 14.70 -20.74 4.18
C ALA A 37 15.09 -21.96 3.33
N HIS A 38 15.68 -21.69 2.17
CA HIS A 38 16.20 -22.65 1.19
C HIS A 38 15.17 -23.59 0.56
N LYS A 39 13.88 -23.40 0.83
CA LYS A 39 12.79 -24.12 0.17
C LYS A 39 12.40 -23.44 -1.13
N ASP A 40 11.92 -24.21 -2.10
CA ASP A 40 11.26 -23.62 -3.27
C ASP A 40 9.97 -22.92 -2.82
N LEU A 41 9.70 -21.75 -3.40
CA LEU A 41 8.49 -20.99 -3.10
C LEU A 41 7.22 -21.81 -3.40
N GLY A 42 7.24 -22.71 -4.38
CA GLY A 42 6.16 -23.63 -4.73
C GLY A 42 5.75 -24.54 -3.58
N GLU A 43 6.72 -25.06 -2.82
CA GLU A 43 6.46 -25.85 -1.61
C GLU A 43 5.70 -25.00 -0.56
N ILE A 44 6.05 -23.72 -0.43
CA ILE A 44 5.45 -22.83 0.58
C ILE A 44 4.03 -22.37 0.18
N LEU A 45 3.79 -22.25 -1.13
CA LEU A 45 2.52 -21.87 -1.72
C LEU A 45 1.59 -23.07 -1.99
N ASN A 46 2.10 -24.30 -1.84
CA ASN A 46 1.42 -25.54 -2.25
C ASN A 46 1.05 -25.54 -3.75
N CYS A 47 1.97 -25.09 -4.59
CA CYS A 47 1.83 -25.13 -6.04
C CYS A 47 3.04 -25.83 -6.68
N LYS A 48 3.07 -25.90 -8.01
CA LYS A 48 4.20 -26.46 -8.75
C LYS A 48 5.49 -25.70 -8.44
N ASP A 49 6.62 -26.37 -8.63
CA ASP A 49 7.94 -25.77 -8.46
C ASP A 49 8.04 -24.46 -9.25
N THR A 50 8.44 -23.43 -8.53
CA THR A 50 8.55 -22.07 -9.04
C THR A 50 9.94 -21.78 -9.58
N GLY A 51 10.94 -22.53 -9.13
CA GLY A 51 12.37 -22.28 -9.37
C GLY A 51 12.94 -21.15 -8.52
N ILE A 52 12.14 -20.58 -7.61
CA ILE A 52 12.56 -19.46 -6.75
C ILE A 52 12.80 -20.03 -5.35
N LEU A 53 14.08 -20.15 -4.98
CA LEU A 53 14.45 -20.50 -3.62
C LEU A 53 14.23 -19.31 -2.69
N VAL A 54 13.63 -19.57 -1.52
CA VAL A 54 13.47 -18.56 -0.50
C VAL A 54 14.78 -18.35 0.23
N GLU A 55 15.36 -17.17 0.05
CA GLU A 55 16.61 -16.79 0.71
C GLU A 55 16.34 -16.13 2.07
N THR A 56 17.31 -16.20 2.96
CA THR A 56 17.32 -15.45 4.22
C THR A 56 17.67 -13.97 3.96
N SER A 57 17.30 -13.06 4.87
CA SER A 57 17.59 -11.62 4.74
C SER A 57 18.98 -11.22 5.23
N ASP A 58 19.79 -12.16 5.71
CA ASP A 58 21.22 -11.93 5.98
C ASP A 58 21.98 -11.63 4.68
N HIS A 59 23.06 -10.85 4.80
CA HIS A 59 23.87 -10.41 3.66
C HIS A 59 23.03 -9.77 2.52
N LEU A 60 21.96 -9.05 2.88
CA LEU A 60 20.99 -8.49 1.94
C LEU A 60 21.64 -7.69 0.81
N GLU A 61 22.58 -6.80 1.14
CA GLU A 61 23.30 -5.97 0.16
C GLU A 61 23.89 -6.81 -0.99
N ARG A 62 24.60 -7.91 -0.67
CA ARG A 62 25.16 -8.82 -1.68
C ARG A 62 24.07 -9.44 -2.55
N LYS A 63 22.98 -9.90 -1.94
CA LYS A 63 21.89 -10.57 -2.65
C LYS A 63 21.13 -9.61 -3.57
N LEU A 64 20.96 -8.36 -3.14
CA LEU A 64 20.39 -7.29 -3.97
C LEU A 64 21.29 -7.00 -5.19
N PHE A 65 22.61 -6.90 -5.02
CA PHE A 65 23.53 -6.72 -6.15
C PHE A 65 23.53 -7.89 -7.14
N GLN A 66 23.34 -9.13 -6.67
CA GLN A 66 23.28 -10.32 -7.52
C GLN A 66 21.97 -10.42 -8.30
N ASN A 67 20.84 -10.13 -7.66
CA ASN A 67 19.51 -10.31 -8.26
C ASN A 67 19.00 -9.06 -8.99
N GLN A 68 19.51 -7.88 -8.63
CA GLN A 68 19.15 -6.56 -9.17
C GLN A 68 17.63 -6.37 -9.30
N PRO A 69 16.85 -6.50 -8.21
CA PRO A 69 15.44 -6.15 -8.24
C PRO A 69 15.26 -4.65 -8.46
N ASP A 70 14.29 -4.27 -9.26
CA ASP A 70 13.91 -2.85 -9.42
C ASP A 70 13.19 -2.34 -8.16
N VAL A 71 12.40 -3.22 -7.53
CA VAL A 71 11.59 -2.91 -6.34
C VAL A 71 11.63 -4.07 -5.34
N LEU A 72 11.80 -3.77 -4.06
CA LEU A 72 11.53 -4.67 -2.95
C LEU A 72 10.17 -4.35 -2.33
N ILE A 73 9.30 -5.36 -2.21
CA ILE A 73 8.01 -5.25 -1.52
C ILE A 73 8.15 -5.85 -0.12
N ASP A 74 7.81 -5.07 0.91
CA ASP A 74 7.98 -5.42 2.31
C ASP A 74 6.65 -5.70 3.03
N PHE A 75 6.46 -6.97 3.37
CA PHE A 75 5.37 -7.50 4.21
C PHE A 75 5.92 -8.20 5.47
N SER A 76 7.09 -7.76 5.96
CA SER A 76 7.79 -8.37 7.09
C SER A 76 7.41 -7.72 8.44
N SER A 77 8.37 -7.23 9.22
CA SER A 77 8.17 -6.55 10.50
C SER A 77 8.73 -5.13 10.45
N SER A 78 8.36 -4.29 11.41
CA SER A 78 8.85 -2.90 11.51
C SER A 78 10.36 -2.77 11.64
N ASN A 79 11.06 -3.86 11.96
CA ASN A 79 12.51 -3.87 12.04
C ASN A 79 13.21 -4.03 10.69
N PHE A 80 12.59 -4.69 9.70
CA PHE A 80 13.30 -5.01 8.47
C PHE A 80 13.75 -3.75 7.72
N LEU A 81 12.82 -2.86 7.36
CA LEU A 81 13.15 -1.70 6.54
C LEU A 81 14.12 -0.76 7.24
N LYS A 82 13.92 -0.49 8.53
CA LYS A 82 14.79 0.43 9.29
C LYS A 82 16.23 -0.09 9.38
N ASP A 83 16.40 -1.41 9.51
CA ASP A 83 17.72 -2.02 9.62
C ASP A 83 18.40 -2.14 8.24
N ASN A 84 17.64 -2.16 7.15
CA ASN A 84 18.13 -2.53 5.82
C ASN A 84 18.02 -1.44 4.73
N ILE A 85 17.43 -0.27 5.02
CA ILE A 85 17.27 0.82 4.04
C ILE A 85 18.59 1.24 3.40
N HIS A 86 19.70 1.14 4.13
CA HIS A 86 21.04 1.46 3.62
C HIS A 86 21.48 0.48 2.50
N ALA A 87 21.16 -0.80 2.60
CA ALA A 87 21.48 -1.80 1.58
C ALA A 87 20.61 -1.61 0.32
N LEU A 88 19.34 -1.21 0.50
CA LEU A 88 18.44 -0.85 -0.59
C LEU A 88 18.98 0.38 -1.34
N ALA A 89 19.38 1.43 -0.61
CA ALA A 89 19.96 2.64 -1.18
C ALA A 89 21.23 2.35 -1.99
N LYS A 90 22.18 1.57 -1.44
CA LYS A 90 23.43 1.24 -2.14
C LYS A 90 23.21 0.41 -3.42
N SER A 91 22.19 -0.42 -3.45
CA SER A 91 21.86 -1.25 -4.61
C SER A 91 20.94 -0.55 -5.62
N GLY A 92 20.45 0.65 -5.30
CA GLY A 92 19.47 1.37 -6.13
C GLY A 92 18.10 0.69 -6.16
N THR A 93 17.79 -0.17 -5.17
CA THR A 93 16.52 -0.90 -5.11
C THR A 93 15.45 -0.02 -4.46
N ASN A 94 14.37 0.30 -5.19
CA ASN A 94 13.22 0.99 -4.63
C ASN A 94 12.47 0.10 -3.64
N VAL A 95 11.65 0.67 -2.76
CA VAL A 95 10.91 -0.11 -1.77
C VAL A 95 9.46 0.31 -1.62
N VAL A 96 8.58 -0.68 -1.53
CA VAL A 96 7.17 -0.51 -1.17
C VAL A 96 6.94 -1.26 0.13
N THR A 97 6.67 -0.55 1.22
CA THR A 97 6.37 -1.18 2.52
C THR A 97 4.92 -0.98 2.92
N ALA A 98 4.28 -2.10 3.27
CA ALA A 98 2.96 -2.13 3.89
C ALA A 98 3.05 -2.40 5.40
N VAL A 99 4.26 -2.32 5.98
CA VAL A 99 4.51 -2.52 7.39
C VAL A 99 4.05 -1.29 8.18
N THR A 100 3.44 -1.54 9.34
CA THR A 100 2.93 -0.51 10.26
C THR A 100 3.77 -0.46 11.54
N GLY A 101 3.62 0.61 12.32
CA GLY A 101 4.25 0.74 13.64
C GLY A 101 5.67 1.30 13.60
N TYR A 102 5.94 2.18 12.63
CA TYR A 102 7.13 3.02 12.65
C TYR A 102 6.88 4.25 13.53
N GLU A 103 7.85 4.61 14.34
CA GLU A 103 7.84 5.88 15.07
C GLU A 103 8.09 7.06 14.13
N PRO A 104 7.61 8.28 14.43
CA PRO A 104 7.83 9.45 13.57
C PRO A 104 9.31 9.70 13.22
N ALA A 105 10.20 9.48 14.18
CA ALA A 105 11.65 9.60 13.96
C ALA A 105 12.22 8.52 13.04
N GLU A 106 11.61 7.32 13.01
CA GLU A 106 12.01 6.25 12.07
C GLU A 106 11.53 6.58 10.66
N VAL A 107 10.31 7.10 10.50
CA VAL A 107 9.77 7.55 9.20
C VAL A 107 10.64 8.65 8.61
N GLU A 108 11.04 9.63 9.43
CA GLU A 108 11.91 10.72 8.99
C GLU A 108 13.29 10.23 8.57
N LYS A 109 13.87 9.26 9.29
CA LYS A 109 15.13 8.61 8.87
C LYS A 109 14.96 7.94 7.51
N ILE A 110 13.89 7.18 7.31
CA ILE A 110 13.62 6.48 6.04
C ILE A 110 13.49 7.49 4.89
N ARG A 111 12.78 8.60 5.09
CA ARG A 111 12.67 9.69 4.11
C ARG A 111 14.03 10.26 3.72
N ASN A 112 14.86 10.60 4.71
CA ASN A 112 16.22 11.11 4.49
C ASN A 112 17.11 10.10 3.74
N PHE A 113 16.99 8.80 4.02
CA PHE A 113 17.71 7.77 3.29
C PHE A 113 17.22 7.61 1.85
N ALA A 114 15.91 7.74 1.60
CA ALA A 114 15.35 7.68 0.26
C ALA A 114 15.93 8.78 -0.64
N GLU A 115 15.94 10.01 -0.13
CA GLU A 115 16.48 11.18 -0.84
C GLU A 115 17.98 11.06 -1.10
N LYS A 116 18.78 10.75 -0.06
CA LYS A 116 20.24 10.63 -0.20
C LYS A 116 20.66 9.42 -1.02
N GLY A 117 19.90 8.34 -0.93
CA GLY A 117 20.14 7.07 -1.63
C GLY A 117 19.66 7.08 -3.08
N ASN A 118 18.98 8.13 -3.52
CA ASN A 118 18.37 8.21 -4.85
C ASN A 118 17.46 7.01 -5.15
N ILE A 119 16.68 6.58 -4.15
CA ILE A 119 15.67 5.52 -4.27
C ILE A 119 14.29 6.05 -3.96
N GLY A 120 13.27 5.44 -4.55
CA GLY A 120 11.89 5.64 -4.18
C GLY A 120 11.50 4.77 -2.97
N VAL A 121 10.77 5.36 -2.04
CA VAL A 121 10.09 4.66 -0.94
C VAL A 121 8.59 4.95 -1.01
N ILE A 122 7.75 3.91 -1.09
CA ILE A 122 6.32 4.01 -0.78
C ILE A 122 6.09 3.42 0.60
N MET A 123 5.48 4.20 1.49
CA MET A 123 5.01 3.73 2.79
C MET A 123 3.49 3.85 2.88
N ALA A 124 2.82 2.72 3.01
CA ALA A 124 1.35 2.68 3.03
C ALA A 124 0.83 1.64 4.02
N PRO A 125 0.37 2.05 5.22
CA PRO A 125 -0.22 1.15 6.21
C PRO A 125 -1.35 0.27 5.65
N ASN A 126 -2.01 0.74 4.59
CA ASN A 126 -2.89 -0.06 3.76
C ASN A 126 -2.56 0.19 2.28
N ILE A 127 -2.00 -0.82 1.61
CA ILE A 127 -1.64 -0.74 0.19
C ILE A 127 -2.82 -0.98 -0.75
N THR A 128 -4.00 -1.38 -0.24
CA THR A 128 -5.15 -1.70 -1.09
C THR A 128 -5.69 -0.44 -1.77
N TYR A 129 -5.97 -0.55 -3.07
CA TYR A 129 -6.45 0.57 -3.87
C TYR A 129 -7.76 1.14 -3.31
N GLY A 130 -8.74 0.28 -3.01
CA GLY A 130 -10.08 0.69 -2.57
C GLY A 130 -10.12 1.45 -1.24
N VAL A 131 -9.34 1.04 -0.23
CA VAL A 131 -9.26 1.79 1.05
C VAL A 131 -8.70 3.19 0.83
N ASN A 132 -7.71 3.34 -0.04
CA ASN A 132 -7.14 4.66 -0.26
C ASN A 132 -8.07 5.57 -1.07
N VAL A 133 -8.87 5.02 -1.99
CA VAL A 133 -9.97 5.78 -2.61
C VAL A 133 -11.02 6.18 -1.58
N LEU A 134 -11.36 5.29 -0.62
CA LEU A 134 -12.23 5.64 0.50
C LEU A 134 -11.68 6.80 1.32
N MET A 135 -10.38 6.79 1.64
CA MET A 135 -9.73 7.89 2.36
C MET A 135 -9.84 9.20 1.58
N LEU A 136 -9.59 9.20 0.27
CA LEU A 136 -9.74 10.38 -0.58
C LEU A 136 -11.19 10.90 -0.59
N MET A 137 -12.19 10.01 -0.73
CA MET A 137 -13.60 10.41 -0.66
C MET A 137 -13.95 11.00 0.70
N ALA A 138 -13.46 10.41 1.79
CA ALA A 138 -13.68 10.91 3.14
C ALA A 138 -13.03 12.29 3.36
N GLU A 139 -11.84 12.54 2.83
CA GLU A 139 -11.21 13.87 2.87
C GLU A 139 -12.03 14.92 2.12
N ILE A 140 -12.49 14.61 0.90
CA ILE A 140 -13.31 15.51 0.10
C ILE A 140 -14.63 15.82 0.83
N VAL A 141 -15.28 14.81 1.40
CA VAL A 141 -16.53 15.00 2.14
C VAL A 141 -16.29 15.83 3.42
N ALA A 142 -15.18 15.61 4.12
CA ALA A 142 -14.80 16.40 5.29
C ALA A 142 -14.55 17.88 4.97
N GLU A 143 -13.98 18.18 3.81
CA GLU A 143 -13.80 19.56 3.33
C GLU A 143 -15.13 20.25 3.01
N LEU A 144 -16.10 19.52 2.47
CA LEU A 144 -17.39 20.07 2.02
C LEU A 144 -18.47 20.11 3.11
N MET A 145 -18.40 19.21 4.09
CA MET A 145 -19.43 18.98 5.11
C MET A 145 -18.82 19.12 6.52
N SER A 146 -18.07 20.20 6.76
CA SER A 146 -17.30 20.39 8.00
C SER A 146 -18.14 20.56 9.26
N ASP A 147 -19.44 20.78 9.12
CA ASP A 147 -20.46 20.90 10.17
C ASP A 147 -21.16 19.58 10.51
N TYR A 148 -20.80 18.49 9.84
CA TYR A 148 -21.34 17.15 10.09
C TYR A 148 -20.52 16.38 11.12
N ASP A 149 -21.15 15.40 11.77
CA ASP A 149 -20.46 14.46 12.64
C ASP A 149 -19.83 13.33 11.81
N PHE A 150 -18.54 13.06 12.06
CA PHE A 150 -17.79 12.00 11.41
C PHE A 150 -17.49 10.86 12.38
N GLU A 151 -17.80 9.63 11.97
CA GLU A 151 -17.55 8.41 12.76
C GLU A 151 -16.94 7.32 11.87
N VAL A 152 -15.86 6.69 12.34
CA VAL A 152 -15.21 5.57 11.64
C VAL A 152 -15.61 4.25 12.29
N LEU A 153 -16.14 3.33 11.50
CA LEU A 153 -16.43 1.96 11.91
C LEU A 153 -15.51 1.00 11.16
N GLU A 154 -14.95 0.02 11.87
CA GLU A 154 -14.16 -1.03 11.25
C GLU A 154 -14.45 -2.43 11.79
N GLU A 155 -14.37 -3.41 10.89
CA GLU A 155 -14.63 -4.82 11.20
C GLU A 155 -13.47 -5.69 10.69
N HIS A 156 -12.97 -6.57 11.55
CA HIS A 156 -11.90 -7.51 11.22
C HIS A 156 -12.07 -8.85 11.92
N HIS A 157 -11.29 -9.84 11.50
CA HIS A 157 -11.27 -11.17 12.11
C HIS A 157 -10.93 -11.13 13.60
N LYS A 158 -11.40 -12.16 14.34
CA LYS A 158 -11.26 -12.25 15.81
C LYS A 158 -9.83 -12.17 16.35
N HIS A 159 -8.83 -12.51 15.54
CA HIS A 159 -7.41 -12.54 15.95
C HIS A 159 -6.64 -11.23 15.70
N LYS A 160 -7.28 -10.17 15.19
CA LYS A 160 -6.59 -8.90 14.90
C LYS A 160 -6.40 -8.12 16.20
N GLN A 161 -5.15 -7.88 16.56
CA GLN A 161 -4.75 -7.36 17.88
C GLN A 161 -4.92 -5.85 18.01
N ASP A 162 -4.51 -5.09 17.00
CA ASP A 162 -4.64 -3.63 16.98
C ASP A 162 -6.12 -3.24 17.00
N ARG A 163 -6.54 -2.32 17.89
CA ARG A 163 -7.90 -1.76 17.98
C ARG A 163 -7.80 -0.28 18.35
N PRO A 164 -8.38 0.66 17.56
CA PRO A 164 -8.81 0.49 16.18
C PRO A 164 -7.62 0.13 15.26
N SER A 165 -7.89 -0.39 14.05
CA SER A 165 -6.82 -0.72 13.11
C SER A 165 -6.02 0.50 12.66
N GLY A 166 -4.78 0.28 12.22
CA GLY A 166 -3.96 1.35 11.64
C GLY A 166 -4.63 2.05 10.45
N THR A 167 -5.43 1.32 9.65
CA THR A 167 -6.25 1.91 8.58
C THR A 167 -7.35 2.81 9.13
N ALA A 168 -8.09 2.37 10.15
CA ALA A 168 -9.15 3.18 10.75
C ALA A 168 -8.60 4.47 11.38
N LYS A 169 -7.43 4.39 12.06
CA LYS A 169 -6.72 5.56 12.57
C LYS A 169 -6.32 6.52 11.44
N LYS A 170 -5.74 6.00 10.35
CA LYS A 170 -5.35 6.82 9.20
C LYS A 170 -6.55 7.50 8.52
N ILE A 171 -7.70 6.82 8.42
CA ILE A 171 -8.95 7.42 7.93
C ILE A 171 -9.38 8.57 8.85
N ALA A 172 -9.46 8.33 10.16
CA ALA A 172 -9.83 9.35 11.15
C ALA A 172 -8.90 10.56 11.12
N ASP A 173 -7.58 10.33 11.08
CA ASP A 173 -6.59 11.40 10.99
C ASP A 173 -6.73 12.23 9.70
N LYS A 174 -6.99 11.57 8.56
CA LYS A 174 -7.19 12.25 7.28
C LYS A 174 -8.45 13.11 7.26
N ILE A 175 -9.54 12.66 7.90
CA ILE A 175 -10.75 13.47 8.08
C ILE A 175 -10.45 14.64 9.01
N ARG A 176 -9.87 14.37 10.19
CA ARG A 176 -9.60 15.35 11.24
C ARG A 176 -8.81 16.57 10.75
N VAL A 177 -7.79 16.38 9.92
CA VAL A 177 -6.97 17.50 9.39
C VAL A 177 -7.73 18.41 8.42
N LYS A 178 -8.90 17.97 7.93
CA LYS A 178 -9.79 18.77 7.06
C LYS A 178 -10.89 19.49 7.82
N LEU A 179 -11.20 19.06 9.05
CA LEU A 179 -12.22 19.68 9.89
C LEU A 179 -11.70 20.96 10.57
N MET A 180 -12.60 21.92 10.76
CA MET A 180 -12.29 23.12 11.54
C MET A 180 -11.96 22.72 13.00
N ASN A 181 -10.97 23.39 13.61
CA ASN A 181 -10.49 23.12 14.96
C ASN A 181 -9.88 21.72 15.21
N ASN A 182 -9.60 20.94 14.16
CA ASN A 182 -8.93 19.65 14.30
C ASN A 182 -9.69 18.68 15.24
N GLN A 183 -11.02 18.71 15.16
CA GLN A 183 -11.91 17.90 15.99
C GLN A 183 -11.58 16.41 15.88
N GLU A 184 -11.58 15.71 17.02
CA GLU A 184 -11.32 14.27 17.05
C GLU A 184 -12.43 13.51 16.31
N VAL A 185 -12.02 12.57 15.45
CA VAL A 185 -12.93 11.70 14.69
C VAL A 185 -12.87 10.32 15.33
N PRO A 186 -13.92 9.87 16.04
CA PRO A 186 -13.88 8.61 16.75
C PRO A 186 -13.82 7.41 15.80
N ALA A 187 -13.24 6.31 16.30
CA ALA A 187 -13.09 5.08 15.54
C ALA A 187 -13.46 3.85 16.36
N GLN A 188 -14.51 3.14 15.96
CA GLN A 188 -15.03 1.95 16.63
C GLN A 188 -14.61 0.67 15.92
N ALA A 189 -14.34 -0.38 16.71
CA ALA A 189 -13.73 -1.61 16.22
C ALA A 189 -14.50 -2.88 16.61
N VAL A 190 -14.92 -3.64 15.59
CA VAL A 190 -15.55 -4.96 15.70
C VAL A 190 -14.53 -6.06 15.37
N ARG A 191 -14.53 -7.13 16.17
CA ARG A 191 -13.66 -8.31 15.98
C ARG A 191 -14.52 -9.57 15.91
N ALA A 192 -14.78 -10.04 14.70
CA ALA A 192 -15.72 -11.14 14.46
C ALA A 192 -15.22 -12.09 13.36
N GLY A 193 -15.33 -13.40 13.63
CA GLY A 193 -15.13 -14.46 12.64
C GLY A 193 -13.83 -14.34 11.83
N GLY A 194 -13.97 -14.53 10.51
CA GLY A 194 -12.89 -14.49 9.52
C GLY A 194 -12.87 -13.23 8.65
N ILE A 195 -13.56 -12.15 9.04
CA ILE A 195 -13.65 -10.90 8.26
C ILE A 195 -12.24 -10.40 7.90
N ILE A 196 -11.98 -10.20 6.61
CA ILE A 196 -10.65 -9.78 6.15
C ILE A 196 -10.38 -8.33 6.54
N GLY A 197 -11.36 -7.45 6.32
CA GLY A 197 -11.33 -6.05 6.69
C GLY A 197 -12.45 -5.29 6.03
N LYS A 198 -13.22 -4.54 6.83
CA LYS A 198 -14.22 -3.60 6.37
C LYS A 198 -14.02 -2.28 7.10
N HIS A 199 -14.13 -1.18 6.37
CA HIS A 199 -14.04 0.18 6.90
C HIS A 199 -15.23 0.97 6.38
N LYS A 200 -15.87 1.71 7.27
CA LYS A 200 -16.97 2.60 6.94
C LYS A 200 -16.74 3.95 7.60
N VAL A 201 -16.98 5.03 6.86
CA VAL A 201 -17.09 6.39 7.39
C VAL A 201 -18.56 6.75 7.36
N LEU A 202 -19.11 7.11 8.51
CA LEU A 202 -20.41 7.72 8.65
C LEU A 202 -20.20 9.24 8.69
N VAL A 203 -21.00 9.95 7.91
CA VAL A 203 -21.05 11.42 7.89
C VAL A 203 -22.51 11.79 8.14
N CYS A 204 -22.81 12.27 9.34
CA CYS A 204 -24.17 12.42 9.84
C CYS A 204 -24.46 13.90 10.11
N GLY A 205 -25.54 14.41 9.52
CA GLY A 205 -26.13 15.70 9.86
C GLY A 205 -27.49 15.48 10.53
N GLU A 206 -28.15 16.57 10.89
CA GLU A 206 -29.47 16.53 11.53
C GLU A 206 -30.55 15.91 10.62
N PHE A 207 -30.40 16.04 9.30
CA PHE A 207 -31.45 15.71 8.32
C PHE A 207 -31.04 14.67 7.27
N ASP A 208 -29.76 14.35 7.17
CA ASP A 208 -29.24 13.42 6.17
C ASP A 208 -27.94 12.75 6.63
N LYS A 209 -27.52 11.76 5.86
CA LYS A 209 -26.34 10.95 6.15
C LYS A 209 -25.70 10.44 4.88
N ILE A 210 -24.38 10.49 4.82
CA ILE A 210 -23.55 9.78 3.83
C ILE A 210 -22.83 8.62 4.52
N GLU A 211 -22.81 7.46 3.85
CA GLU A 211 -21.98 6.33 4.25
C GLU A 211 -20.98 5.99 3.14
N ILE A 212 -19.68 6.00 3.48
CA ILE A 212 -18.62 5.59 2.57
C ILE A 212 -18.05 4.29 3.10
N SER A 213 -18.11 3.20 2.33
CA SER A 213 -17.66 1.89 2.82
C SER A 213 -16.75 1.17 1.83
N HIS A 214 -15.78 0.45 2.38
CA HIS A 214 -14.89 -0.45 1.67
C HIS A 214 -14.82 -1.78 2.39
N GLU A 215 -14.95 -2.88 1.65
CA GLU A 215 -14.83 -4.23 2.16
C GLU A 215 -13.86 -5.03 1.30
N SER A 216 -12.89 -5.68 1.96
CA SER A 216 -11.95 -6.58 1.28
C SER A 216 -12.49 -8.01 1.30
N PHE A 217 -12.88 -8.57 0.16
CA PHE A 217 -13.30 -9.97 0.08
C PHE A 217 -12.11 -10.95 0.05
N SER A 218 -10.93 -10.47 -0.34
CA SER A 218 -9.73 -11.29 -0.50
C SER A 218 -8.47 -10.50 -0.24
N ARG A 219 -7.43 -11.21 0.24
CA ARG A 219 -6.09 -10.63 0.40
C ARG A 219 -5.38 -10.36 -0.93
N VAL A 220 -5.94 -10.82 -2.05
CA VAL A 220 -5.45 -10.47 -3.40
C VAL A 220 -5.50 -8.96 -3.64
N ALA A 221 -6.41 -8.23 -2.99
CA ALA A 221 -6.44 -6.76 -3.04
C ALA A 221 -5.12 -6.11 -2.59
N PHE A 222 -4.43 -6.70 -1.60
CA PHE A 222 -3.11 -6.21 -1.17
C PHE A 222 -2.04 -6.47 -2.22
N ALA A 223 -2.11 -7.62 -2.91
CA ALA A 223 -1.18 -7.96 -3.98
C ALA A 223 -1.32 -7.02 -5.19
N GLN A 224 -2.55 -6.71 -5.59
CA GLN A 224 -2.84 -5.73 -6.63
C GLN A 224 -2.31 -4.34 -6.27
N GLY A 225 -2.56 -3.90 -5.03
CA GLY A 225 -2.06 -2.63 -4.51
C GLY A 225 -0.53 -2.56 -4.50
N ALA A 226 0.13 -3.58 -3.96
CA ALA A 226 1.59 -3.65 -3.89
C ALA A 226 2.24 -3.69 -5.28
N TYR A 227 1.65 -4.43 -6.23
CA TYR A 227 2.12 -4.45 -7.61
C TYR A 227 1.98 -3.08 -8.28
N LYS A 228 0.84 -2.40 -8.08
CA LYS A 228 0.60 -1.07 -8.63
C LYS A 228 1.55 -0.02 -8.03
N ALA A 229 1.82 -0.09 -6.74
CA ALA A 229 2.84 0.73 -6.08
C ALA A 229 4.24 0.47 -6.64
N ALA A 230 4.61 -0.79 -6.88
CA ALA A 230 5.89 -1.13 -7.53
C ALA A 230 5.99 -0.55 -8.94
N GLN A 231 4.91 -0.60 -9.72
CA GLN A 231 4.87 0.03 -11.05
C GLN A 231 5.06 1.55 -10.97
N PHE A 232 4.36 2.22 -10.06
CA PHE A 232 4.46 3.67 -9.88
C PHE A 232 5.86 4.13 -9.50
N ILE A 233 6.53 3.40 -8.59
CA ILE A 233 7.79 3.85 -8.01
C ILE A 233 9.01 3.55 -8.89
N THR A 234 8.83 2.69 -9.90
CA THR A 234 9.92 2.34 -10.84
C THR A 234 10.40 3.60 -11.56
N GLY A 235 11.70 3.89 -11.46
CA GLY A 235 12.30 5.09 -12.05
C GLY A 235 12.05 6.39 -11.28
N LYS A 236 11.50 6.32 -10.05
CA LYS A 236 11.26 7.48 -9.18
C LYS A 236 12.14 7.45 -7.94
N THR A 237 12.32 8.63 -7.36
CA THR A 237 13.18 8.89 -6.19
C THR A 237 12.45 9.76 -5.19
N GLY A 238 12.60 9.47 -3.90
CA GLY A 238 11.92 10.21 -2.83
C GLY A 238 10.89 9.38 -2.09
N PHE A 239 10.10 10.05 -1.25
CA PHE A 239 9.11 9.41 -0.38
C PHE A 239 7.70 9.65 -0.89
N TYR A 240 6.92 8.59 -1.01
CA TYR A 240 5.57 8.59 -1.56
C TYR A 240 4.62 7.79 -0.67
N GLU A 241 3.34 8.08 -0.80
CA GLU A 241 2.23 7.28 -0.31
C GLU A 241 1.40 6.74 -1.48
N MET A 242 0.35 5.98 -1.18
CA MET A 242 -0.60 5.55 -2.21
C MET A 242 -1.35 6.74 -2.83
N THR A 243 -1.53 7.86 -2.11
CA THR A 243 -2.21 9.06 -2.62
C THR A 243 -1.52 9.65 -3.84
N ASP A 244 -0.19 9.66 -3.87
CA ASP A 244 0.59 10.14 -5.02
C ASP A 244 0.31 9.33 -6.29
N ILE A 245 -0.02 8.04 -6.15
CA ILE A 245 -0.41 7.18 -7.27
C ILE A 245 -1.74 7.67 -7.86
N PHE A 246 -2.75 7.92 -7.03
CA PHE A 246 -4.06 8.34 -7.53
C PHE A 246 -4.02 9.74 -8.11
N GLU A 247 -3.22 10.65 -7.53
CA GLU A 247 -3.06 12.00 -8.05
C GLU A 247 -2.47 11.98 -9.46
N GLN A 248 -1.42 11.20 -9.68
CA GLN A 248 -0.86 11.01 -11.02
C GLN A 248 -1.90 10.41 -11.98
N GLU A 249 -2.56 9.31 -11.60
CA GLU A 249 -3.56 8.67 -12.46
C GLU A 249 -4.74 9.59 -12.77
N ARG A 250 -5.15 10.42 -11.82
CA ARG A 250 -6.22 11.41 -12.00
C ARG A 250 -5.79 12.47 -13.02
N GLN A 251 -4.58 13.01 -12.90
CA GLN A 251 -4.04 13.99 -13.84
C GLN A 251 -3.90 13.41 -15.26
N GLU A 252 -3.40 12.17 -15.38
CA GLU A 252 -3.29 11.47 -16.66
C GLU A 252 -4.66 11.25 -17.31
N ARG A 253 -5.65 10.79 -16.53
CA ARG A 253 -7.02 10.61 -17.04
C ARG A 253 -7.67 11.92 -17.43
N GLN A 254 -7.48 12.99 -16.66
CA GLN A 254 -8.02 14.31 -17.01
C GLN A 254 -7.46 14.80 -18.36
N LYS A 255 -6.15 14.63 -18.59
CA LYS A 255 -5.54 14.96 -19.89
C LYS A 255 -6.12 14.13 -21.03
N GLN A 256 -6.33 12.83 -20.83
CA GLN A 256 -6.93 11.95 -21.84
C GLN A 256 -8.38 12.32 -22.16
N VAL A 257 -9.18 12.64 -21.14
CA VAL A 257 -10.57 13.06 -21.31
C VAL A 257 -10.65 14.39 -22.04
N SER A 258 -9.81 15.37 -21.68
CA SER A 258 -9.73 16.65 -22.40
C SER A 258 -9.33 16.46 -23.86
N ALA A 259 -8.28 15.68 -24.14
CA ALA A 259 -7.84 15.41 -25.52
C ALA A 259 -8.94 14.71 -26.36
N SER A 260 -9.64 13.74 -25.78
CA SER A 260 -10.75 13.07 -26.47
C SER A 260 -11.96 13.98 -26.71
N TYR A 261 -12.18 14.97 -25.85
CA TYR A 261 -13.23 15.96 -26.03
C TYR A 261 -12.88 16.92 -27.19
N ASP A 262 -11.65 17.40 -27.23
CA ASP A 262 -11.17 18.31 -28.29
C ASP A 262 -11.17 17.62 -29.68
N GLU A 263 -10.76 16.35 -29.76
CA GLU A 263 -10.79 15.56 -31.01
C GLU A 263 -12.22 15.39 -31.55
N LYS A 264 -13.19 15.05 -30.69
CA LYS A 264 -14.59 14.92 -31.10
C LYS A 264 -15.21 16.23 -31.56
N HIS A 265 -14.87 17.34 -30.91
CA HIS A 265 -15.35 18.66 -31.33
C HIS A 265 -14.73 19.13 -32.64
N ALA A 266 -13.47 18.78 -32.92
CA ALA A 266 -12.83 19.07 -34.20
C ALA A 266 -13.48 18.29 -35.35
N GLU A 267 -13.80 17.00 -35.16
CA GLU A 267 -14.52 16.19 -36.16
C GLU A 267 -15.94 16.70 -36.42
N GLU A 268 -16.65 17.21 -35.40
CA GLU A 268 -17.98 17.80 -35.55
C GLU A 268 -17.96 19.14 -36.31
N LEU A 269 -16.87 19.91 -36.21
CA LEU A 269 -16.69 21.18 -36.92
C LEU A 269 -16.26 20.99 -38.39
N ASP A 270 -15.51 19.92 -38.71
CA ASP A 270 -15.13 19.59 -40.09
C ASP A 270 -16.28 18.93 -40.90
N LEU A 271 -17.34 18.49 -40.22
CA LEU A 271 -18.55 17.91 -40.83
C LEU A 271 -19.69 18.93 -41.02
N ALA A 272 -19.51 20.19 -40.60
CA ALA A 272 -20.50 21.28 -40.68
C ALA A 272 -20.15 22.29 -41.79
#